data_AF-X0ZRU8-F1
#
_entry.id   AF-X0ZRU8-F1
#
_cell.length_a   1.000
_cell.length_b   1.000
_cell.length_c   1.000
_cell.angle_alpha   90.00
_cell.angle_beta   90.00
_cell.angle_gamma   90.00
#
_symmetry.space_group_name_H-M   'P 1'
#
loop_
_entity.id
_entity.type
_entity.pdbx_description
1 polymer ?
#
loop_
_entity_poly.entity_id
_entity_poly.type
_entity_poly.pdbx_seq_one_letter_code
_entity_poly.pdbx_strand_id
1 'polypeptide(L)' 'MLPPRIMKEKLPEGPAKGHVLTKEMYEVELDEYYEARRWSKEGIPTQDKLEALSLQDIR' A
#
# COMPACT_ATOMS: atom_id res chain seq x y z
N MET A 1 7.04 5.32 2.66
CA MET A 1 7.05 6.31 1.56
C MET A 1 7.89 5.75 0.41
N LEU A 2 7.40 5.83 -0.83
CA LEU A 2 8.14 5.36 -2.00
C LEU A 2 9.26 6.35 -2.40
N PRO A 3 10.33 5.87 -3.06
CA PRO A 3 11.36 6.74 -3.64
C PRO A 3 10.76 7.80 -4.58
N PRO A 4 11.22 9.07 -4.53
CA PRO A 4 10.63 10.16 -5.31
C PRO A 4 10.62 9.91 -6.83
N ARG A 5 11.60 9.15 -7.35
CA ARG A 5 11.68 8.81 -8.77
C ARG A 5 10.41 8.15 -9.30
N ILE A 6 9.76 7.30 -8.49
CA ILE A 6 8.55 6.56 -8.90
C ILE A 6 7.37 7.52 -9.17
N MET A 7 7.31 8.63 -8.43
CA MET A 7 6.23 9.61 -8.53
C MET A 7 6.56 10.80 -9.44
N LYS A 8 7.85 11.06 -9.70
CA LYS A 8 8.33 12.27 -10.41
C LYS A 8 8.97 11.98 -11.76
N GLU A 9 9.61 10.83 -11.95
CA GLU A 9 10.32 10.48 -13.18
C GLU A 9 9.46 9.56 -14.02
N LYS A 10 9.03 10.04 -15.19
CA LYS A 10 8.29 9.24 -16.16
C LYS A 10 9.16 8.08 -16.68
N LEU A 11 8.56 6.90 -16.83
CA LEU A 11 9.25 5.77 -17.45
C LEU A 11 9.72 6.11 -18.88
N PRO A 12 11.00 5.88 -19.22
CA PRO A 12 11.57 6.35 -20.49
C PRO A 12 11.13 5.53 -21.71
N GLU A 13 10.81 4.24 -21.51
CA GLU A 13 10.51 3.29 -22.58
C GLU A 13 9.61 2.13 -22.10
N GLY A 14 9.27 1.22 -23.03
CA GLY A 14 8.39 0.08 -22.78
C GLY A 14 6.89 0.41 -22.80
N PRO A 15 6.02 -0.59 -22.52
CA PRO A 15 4.56 -0.44 -22.60
C PRO A 15 3.98 0.63 -21.68
N ALA A 16 4.62 0.88 -20.53
CA ALA A 16 4.23 1.90 -19.57
C ALA A 16 5.00 3.22 -19.74
N LYS A 17 5.65 3.44 -20.88
CA LYS A 17 6.37 4.69 -21.18
C LYS A 17 5.51 5.92 -20.86
N GLY A 18 6.11 6.91 -20.22
CA GLY A 18 5.44 8.17 -19.86
C GLY A 18 4.64 8.13 -18.56
N HIS A 19 4.43 6.97 -17.95
CA HIS A 19 3.67 6.83 -16.71
C HIS A 19 4.54 7.12 -15.47
N VAL A 20 3.86 7.58 -14.41
CA VAL A 20 4.32 7.67 -13.02
C VAL A 20 3.23 7.09 -12.13
N LEU A 21 3.57 6.67 -10.92
CA LEU A 21 2.58 6.37 -9.89
C LEU A 21 2.33 7.66 -9.09
N THR A 22 1.15 8.27 -9.22
CA THR A 22 0.88 9.50 -8.45
C THR A 22 0.69 9.18 -6.97
N LYS A 23 0.72 10.22 -6.13
CA LYS A 23 0.48 10.06 -4.70
C LYS A 23 -0.95 9.56 -4.44
N GLU A 24 -1.92 10.09 -5.17
CA GLU A 24 -3.34 9.74 -5.06
C GLU A 24 -3.58 8.29 -5.48
N MET A 25 -2.96 7.84 -6.58
CA MET A 25 -3.02 6.42 -7.00
C MET A 25 -2.45 5.52 -5.91
N TYR A 26 -1.28 5.87 -5.37
CA TYR A 26 -0.65 5.11 -4.30
C TYR A 26 -1.51 5.05 -3.02
N GLU A 27 -2.15 6.16 -2.65
CA GLU A 27 -3.04 6.21 -1.48
C GLU A 27 -4.27 5.32 -1.67
N VAL A 28 -4.90 5.33 -2.85
CA VAL A 28 -6.03 4.44 -3.18
C VAL A 28 -5.59 2.97 -3.12
N GLU A 29 -4.51 2.61 -3.80
CA GLU A 29 -3.99 1.23 -3.83
C GLU A 29 -3.61 0.74 -2.42
N LEU A 30 -3.05 1.62 -1.58
CA LEU A 30 -2.66 1.29 -0.22
C LEU A 30 -3.88 1.09 0.70
N ASP A 31 -4.89 1.94 0.58
CA ASP A 31 -6.15 1.82 1.33
C ASP A 31 -6.87 0.50 0.97
N GLU A 32 -6.98 0.17 -0.32
CA GLU A 32 -7.55 -1.10 -0.79
C GLU A 32 -6.77 -2.31 -0.26
N TYR A 33 -5.43 -2.22 -0.25
CA TYR A 33 -4.59 -3.27 0.30
C TYR A 33 -4.81 -3.47 1.81
N TYR A 34 -4.90 -2.40 2.60
CA TYR A 34 -5.18 -2.51 4.03
C TYR A 34 -6.57 -3.08 4.30
N GLU A 35 -7.59 -2.66 3.56
CA GLU A 35 -8.95 -3.21 3.67
C GLU A 35 -8.96 -4.72 3.38
N ALA A 36 -8.34 -5.14 2.27
CA ALA A 36 -8.25 -6.56 1.89
C ALA A 36 -7.51 -7.40 2.94
N ARG A 37 -6.54 -6.81 3.64
CA ARG A 37 -5.78 -7.45 4.72
C ARG A 37 -6.50 -7.44 6.08
N ARG A 38 -7.61 -6.70 6.22
CA ARG A 38 -8.25 -6.35 7.49
C ARG A 38 -7.28 -5.61 8.42
N TRP A 39 -6.61 -4.61 7.89
CA TRP A 39 -5.72 -3.70 8.61
C TRP A 39 -6.41 -2.33 8.74
N SER A 40 -5.98 -1.53 9.73
CA SER A 40 -6.40 -0.15 9.86
C SER A 40 -5.78 0.73 8.76
N LYS A 41 -6.28 1.97 8.60
CA LYS A 41 -5.73 2.92 7.63
C LYS A 41 -4.28 3.32 7.91
N GLU A 42 -3.81 3.10 9.14
CA GLU A 42 -2.43 3.32 9.56
C GLU A 42 -1.52 2.13 9.23
N GLY A 43 -2.06 1.05 8.63
CA GLY A 43 -1.32 -0.15 8.27
C GLY A 43 -1.09 -1.12 9.42
N ILE A 44 -1.92 -1.06 10.46
CA ILE A 44 -1.82 -1.93 11.64
C ILE A 44 -2.86 -3.05 11.51
N PRO A 45 -2.49 -4.35 11.63
CA PRO A 45 -3.46 -5.43 11.67
C PRO A 45 -4.52 -5.20 12.76
N THR A 46 -5.80 -5.37 12.45
CA THR A 46 -6.84 -5.26 13.48
C THR A 46 -6.78 -6.42 14.46
N GLN A 47 -7.39 -6.26 15.63
CA GLN A 47 -7.48 -7.30 16.64
C GLN A 47 -8.11 -8.59 16.08
N ASP A 48 -9.23 -8.47 15.36
CA ASP A 48 -9.87 -9.59 14.66
C ASP A 48 -8.91 -10.33 13.71
N LYS A 49 -8.02 -9.58 13.03
CA LYS A 49 -7.04 -10.17 12.13
C LYS A 49 -5.94 -10.90 12.89
N LEU A 50 -5.49 -10.38 14.03
CA LEU A 50 -4.50 -11.03 14.89
C LEU A 50 -5.07 -12.31 15.51
N GLU A 51 -6.30 -12.28 16.00
CA GLU A 51 -6.99 -13.45 16.56
C GLU A 51 -7.18 -14.55 15.50
N ALA A 52 -7.63 -14.18 14.29
CA ALA A 52 -7.77 -15.11 13.17
C ALA A 52 -6.44 -15.78 12.76
N LEU A 53 -5.30 -15.18 13.10
CA LEU A 53 -3.97 -15.70 12.84
C LEU A 53 -3.28 -16.30 14.08
N SER A 54 -3.96 -16.34 15.24
CA SER A 54 -3.38 -16.78 16.52
C SER A 54 -2.15 -15.96 16.95
N LEU A 55 -2.19 -14.65 16.73
CA LEU A 55 -1.12 -13.68 17.03
C LEU A 55 -1.54 -12.61 18.06
N GLN A 56 -2.57 -12.87 18.86
CA GLN A 56 -3.14 -11.92 19.82
C GLN A 56 -2.17 -11.40 20.90
N ASP A 57 -1.01 -12.04 21.08
CA ASP A 57 0.02 -11.63 22.05
C ASP A 57 1.03 -10.61 21.48
N ILE A 58 0.97 -10.30 20.18
CA ILE A 58 1.81 -9.29 19.53
C ILE A 58 1.22 -7.89 19.79
N ARG A 59 2.06 -6.96 20.27
CA ARG A 59 1.73 -5.55 20.50
C ARG A 59 2.39 -4.64 19.46
#